data_AF-A0A8T5MN16-F1
#
_entry.id   AF-A0A8T5MN16-F1
#
_cell.length_a   1.000
_cell.length_b   1.000
_cell.length_c   1.000
_cell.angle_alpha   90.00
_cell.angle_beta   90.00
_cell.angle_gamma   90.00
#
_symmetry.space_group_name_H-M   'P 1'
#
loop_
_entity.id
_entity.type
_entity.pdbx_description
1 polymer ?
#
loop_
_entity_poly.entity_id
_entity_poly.type
_entity_poly.pdbx_seq_one_letter_code
_entity_poly.pdbx_strand_id
1 'polypeptide(L)'
;MGLSGKKKELLFVLGQFFKETDRKFSETPLLISISKAEFIDVIRSLQAVEKKERALYRNLEDLENARYIVYEDKNLRMSRKGFNEYARIRHELETLNKICSSIEAGRIRFKRKTQTKLK
;
A
#
# COMPACT_ATOMS: atom_id res chain seq x y z
N MET A 1 -4.72 -14.03 13.36
CA MET A 1 -5.10 -12.61 13.50
C MET A 1 -4.73 -11.88 12.21
N GLY A 2 -5.70 -11.26 11.54
CA GLY A 2 -5.49 -10.55 10.27
C GLY A 2 -4.82 -9.19 10.45
N LEU A 3 -4.20 -8.67 9.39
CA LEU A 3 -3.62 -7.34 9.38
C LEU A 3 -4.73 -6.28 9.51
N SER A 4 -4.60 -5.35 10.46
CA SER A 4 -5.48 -4.17 10.57
C SER A 4 -5.44 -3.35 9.28
N GLY A 5 -6.57 -2.75 8.86
CA GLY A 5 -6.66 -1.94 7.63
C GLY A 5 -5.58 -0.86 7.53
N LYS A 6 -5.32 -0.16 8.64
CA LYS A 6 -4.27 0.86 8.77
C LYS A 6 -2.84 0.34 8.55
N LYS A 7 -2.60 -0.94 8.81
CA LYS A 7 -1.31 -1.61 8.56
C LYS A 7 -1.23 -2.11 7.12
N LYS A 8 -2.37 -2.52 6.53
CA LYS A 8 -2.46 -2.90 5.11
C LYS A 8 -2.15 -1.71 4.21
N GLU A 9 -2.69 -0.54 4.54
CA GLU A 9 -2.36 0.71 3.85
C GLU A 9 -0.85 0.99 3.86
N LEU A 10 -0.22 0.93 5.04
CA LEU A 10 1.21 1.20 5.15
C LEU A 10 2.05 0.17 4.41
N LEU A 11 1.70 -1.12 4.49
CA LEU A 11 2.35 -2.19 3.74
C LEU A 11 2.19 -1.98 2.22
N PHE A 12 1.00 -1.54 1.78
CA PHE A 12 0.74 -1.25 0.38
C PHE A 12 1.58 -0.08 -0.12
N VAL A 13 1.63 1.02 0.64
CA VAL A 13 2.45 2.19 0.32
C VAL A 13 3.93 1.81 0.25
N LEU A 14 4.42 0.98 1.19
CA LEU A 14 5.80 0.50 1.17
C LEU A 14 6.10 -0.34 -0.09
N GLY A 15 5.21 -1.27 -0.43
CA GLY A 15 5.38 -2.08 -1.65
C GLY A 15 5.31 -1.25 -2.92
N GLN A 16 4.46 -0.22 -2.94
CA GLN A 16 4.37 0.71 -4.06
C GLN A 16 5.64 1.57 -4.17
N PHE A 17 6.20 2.03 -3.04
CA PHE A 17 7.48 2.73 -3.01
C PHE A 17 8.58 1.87 -3.63
N PHE A 18 8.78 0.64 -3.16
CA PHE A 18 9.81 -0.26 -3.70
C PHE A 18 9.61 -0.56 -5.17
N LYS A 19 8.36 -0.79 -5.61
CA LYS A 19 8.06 -1.03 -7.02
C LYS A 19 8.45 0.16 -7.91
N GLU A 20 8.12 1.38 -7.51
CA GLU A 20 8.46 2.56 -8.31
C GLU A 20 9.95 2.87 -8.27
N THR A 21 10.62 2.60 -7.15
CA THR A 21 12.08 2.72 -7.08
C THR A 21 12.76 1.69 -7.98
N ASP A 22 12.36 0.42 -7.91
CA ASP A 22 12.92 -0.64 -8.75
C ASP A 22 12.71 -0.33 -10.23
N ARG A 23 11.54 0.22 -10.58
CA ARG A 23 11.25 0.69 -11.94
C ARG A 23 12.17 1.84 -12.37
N LYS A 24 12.43 2.81 -11.49
CA LYS A 24 13.27 3.97 -11.80
C LYS A 24 14.74 3.59 -12.01
N PHE A 25 15.20 2.55 -11.33
CA PHE A 25 16.59 2.11 -11.36
C PHE A 25 16.79 0.79 -12.11
N SER A 26 15.82 0.33 -12.90
CA SER A 26 15.85 -0.99 -13.57
C SER A 26 17.01 -1.18 -14.53
N GLU A 27 17.54 -0.09 -15.09
CA GLU A 27 18.68 -0.08 -16.02
C GLU A 27 20.03 0.06 -15.31
N THR A 28 20.03 0.18 -13.98
CA THR A 28 21.23 0.34 -13.16
C THR A 28 21.35 -0.80 -12.15
N PRO A 29 22.57 -1.25 -11.80
CA PRO A 29 22.77 -2.29 -10.79
C PRO A 29 22.59 -1.74 -9.35
N LEU A 30 21.78 -0.70 -9.18
CA LEU A 30 21.57 -0.02 -7.92
C LEU A 30 20.38 -0.64 -7.19
N LEU A 31 20.61 -1.03 -5.94
CA LEU A 31 19.56 -1.43 -5.02
C LEU A 31 19.24 -0.24 -4.11
N ILE A 32 17.97 0.14 -4.05
CA ILE A 32 17.54 1.17 -3.11
C ILE A 32 17.56 0.58 -1.71
N SER A 33 18.29 1.27 -0.84
CA SER A 33 18.24 1.06 0.59
C SER A 33 17.59 2.25 1.26
N ILE A 34 16.64 2.01 2.15
CA ILE A 34 15.95 3.07 2.89
C ILE A 34 15.78 2.66 4.34
N SER A 35 15.99 3.59 5.26
CA SER A 35 15.71 3.39 6.68
C SER A 35 14.23 3.57 7.02
N LYS A 36 13.81 3.13 8.22
CA LYS A 36 12.44 3.41 8.70
C LYS A 36 12.17 4.92 8.80
N ALA A 37 13.16 5.70 9.21
CA ALA A 37 13.07 7.14 9.36
C ALA A 37 12.81 7.83 8.02
N GLU A 38 13.68 7.56 7.04
CA GLU A 38 13.55 8.14 5.70
C GLU A 38 12.24 7.73 5.03
N PHE A 39 11.81 6.48 5.19
CA PHE A 39 10.52 6.03 4.65
C PHE A 39 9.35 6.79 5.29
N ILE A 40 9.38 7.03 6.60
CA ILE A 40 8.37 7.81 7.31
C ILE A 40 8.36 9.26 6.82
N ASP A 41 9.53 9.86 6.63
CA ASP A 41 9.66 11.23 6.14
C ASP A 41 9.08 11.37 4.72
N VAL A 42 9.35 10.40 3.83
CA VAL A 42 8.75 10.34 2.50
C VAL A 42 7.23 10.31 2.59
N ILE A 43 6.64 9.39 3.36
CA ILE A 43 5.18 9.28 3.45
C ILE A 43 4.55 10.56 4.01
N ARG A 44 5.18 11.17 5.01
CA ARG A 44 4.68 12.41 5.62
C ARG A 44 4.76 13.58 4.66
N SER A 45 5.81 13.65 3.84
CA SER A 45 5.98 14.71 2.83
C SER A 45 4.88 14.67 1.76
N LEU A 46 4.35 13.49 1.46
CA LEU A 46 3.26 13.30 0.49
C LEU A 46 1.88 13.70 1.04
N GLN A 47 1.79 14.15 2.31
CA GLN A 47 0.54 14.43 3.04
C GLN A 47 -0.48 13.27 2.99
N ALA A 48 -0.05 12.08 2.60
CA ALA A 48 -0.91 10.93 2.35
C ALA A 48 -1.39 10.26 3.66
N VAL A 49 -0.80 10.60 4.80
CA VAL A 49 -1.10 9.98 6.09
C VAL A 49 -1.14 11.02 7.21
N GLU A 50 -2.32 11.21 7.81
CA GLU A 50 -2.54 12.10 8.95
C GLU A 50 -1.91 11.61 10.27
N LYS A 51 -1.29 10.42 10.27
CA LYS A 51 -0.74 9.82 11.50
C LYS A 51 0.51 10.55 11.95
N LYS A 52 0.61 10.72 13.27
CA LYS A 52 1.85 11.14 13.94
C LYS A 52 2.98 10.13 13.66
N GLU A 53 4.19 10.64 13.55
CA GLU A 53 5.42 9.88 13.27
C GLU A 53 5.58 8.62 14.15
N ARG A 54 5.40 8.78 15.46
CA ARG A 54 5.48 7.67 16.43
C ARG A 54 4.48 6.54 16.14
N ALA A 55 3.31 6.87 15.61
CA ALA A 55 2.32 5.87 15.21
C ALA A 55 2.72 5.14 13.92
N LEU A 56 3.45 5.80 13.02
CA LEU A 56 4.02 5.16 11.82
C LEU A 56 5.13 4.19 12.22
N TYR A 57 6.04 4.59 13.11
CA TYR A 57 7.07 3.69 13.66
C TYR A 57 6.46 2.43 14.27
N ARG A 58 5.47 2.58 15.16
CA ARG A 58 4.79 1.44 15.76
C ARG A 58 4.15 0.53 14.72
N ASN A 59 3.56 1.08 13.65
CA ASN A 59 3.00 0.26 12.58
C ASN A 59 4.10 -0.49 11.81
N LEU A 60 5.27 0.10 11.58
CA LEU A 60 6.40 -0.60 10.98
C LEU A 60 6.94 -1.70 11.90
N GLU A 61 7.11 -1.44 13.20
CA GLU A 61 7.47 -2.46 14.19
C GLU A 61 6.48 -3.63 14.20
N ASP A 62 5.18 -3.34 14.16
CA ASP A 62 4.16 -4.37 14.08
C ASP A 62 4.23 -5.20 12.79
N LEU A 63 4.52 -4.56 11.66
CA LEU A 63 4.69 -5.24 10.37
C LEU A 63 5.95 -6.13 10.37
N GLU A 64 7.02 -5.67 11.02
CA GLU A 64 8.26 -6.42 11.20
C GLU A 64 8.05 -7.63 12.12
N ASN A 65 7.43 -7.43 13.29
CA ASN A 65 7.08 -8.49 14.22
C ASN A 65 6.19 -9.56 13.56
N ALA A 66 5.29 -9.12 12.68
CA ALA A 66 4.44 -10.01 11.90
C ALA A 66 5.10 -10.58 10.63
N ARG A 67 6.39 -10.31 10.42
CA ARG A 67 7.26 -10.76 9.32
C ARG A 67 6.80 -10.35 7.94
N TYR A 68 6.11 -9.22 7.80
CA TYR A 68 5.80 -8.63 6.47
C TYR A 68 6.95 -7.79 5.95
N ILE A 69 7.75 -7.22 6.84
CA ILE A 69 8.95 -6.46 6.49
C ILE A 69 10.13 -6.99 7.33
N VAL A 70 11.33 -6.67 6.87
CA VAL A 70 12.60 -6.98 7.53
C VAL A 70 13.36 -5.67 7.68
N TYR A 71 13.96 -5.46 8.84
CA TYR A 71 14.82 -4.30 9.09
C TYR A 71 16.18 -4.77 9.61
N GLU A 72 17.16 -4.78 8.73
CA GLU A 72 18.53 -5.27 9.00
C GLU A 72 19.53 -4.24 8.49
N ASP A 73 20.59 -3.96 9.26
CA ASP A 73 21.62 -2.98 8.90
C ASP A 73 21.08 -1.59 8.52
N LYS A 74 20.04 -1.15 9.25
CA LYS A 74 19.28 0.09 8.99
C LYS A 74 18.54 0.12 7.65
N ASN A 75 18.34 -1.04 7.02
CA ASN A 75 17.71 -1.16 5.73
C ASN A 75 16.35 -1.85 5.87
N LEU A 76 15.31 -1.13 5.47
CA LEU A 76 13.96 -1.63 5.38
C LEU A 76 13.80 -2.41 4.07
N ARG A 77 13.28 -3.63 4.16
CA ARG A 77 12.96 -4.47 2.99
C ARG A 77 11.64 -5.19 3.20
N MET A 78 10.97 -5.53 2.11
CA MET A 78 9.81 -6.43 2.17
C MET A 78 10.26 -7.88 2.29
N SER A 79 9.59 -8.64 3.16
CA SER A 79 9.76 -10.09 3.18
C SER A 79 8.96 -10.74 2.04
N ARG A 80 9.20 -12.04 1.77
CA ARG A 80 8.36 -12.82 0.84
C ARG A 80 6.88 -12.78 1.22
N LYS A 81 6.59 -12.83 2.53
CA LYS A 81 5.21 -12.73 3.06
C LYS A 81 4.63 -11.33 2.81
N GLY A 82 5.44 -10.29 3.01
CA GLY A 82 5.13 -8.91 2.66
C GLY A 82 4.71 -8.76 1.21
N PHE A 83 5.57 -9.23 0.30
CA PHE A 83 5.33 -9.15 -1.15
C PHE A 83 4.03 -9.85 -1.55
N ASN A 84 3.76 -11.04 -1.02
CA ASN A 84 2.53 -11.76 -1.31
C ASN A 84 1.29 -10.98 -0.85
N GLU A 85 1.32 -10.40 0.35
CA GLU A 85 0.20 -9.60 0.86
C GLU A 85 0.03 -8.29 0.09
N TYR A 86 1.14 -7.62 -0.29
CA TYR A 86 1.10 -6.46 -1.19
C TYR A 86 0.46 -6.81 -2.53
N ALA A 87 0.88 -7.90 -3.17
CA ALA A 87 0.34 -8.34 -4.46
C ALA A 87 -1.16 -8.63 -4.35
N ARG A 88 -1.58 -9.26 -3.25
CA ARG A 88 -3.00 -9.50 -2.95
C ARG A 88 -3.78 -8.19 -2.82
N ILE A 89 -3.34 -7.26 -1.97
CA ILE A 89 -3.99 -5.96 -1.77
C ILE A 89 -4.07 -5.20 -3.09
N ARG A 90 -2.99 -5.21 -3.87
CA ARG A 90 -2.95 -4.56 -5.18
C ARG A 90 -3.99 -5.15 -6.14
N HIS A 91 -4.10 -6.46 -6.21
CA HIS A 91 -5.11 -7.12 -7.05
C HIS A 91 -6.55 -6.78 -6.61
N GLU A 92 -6.80 -6.74 -5.29
CA GLU A 92 -8.09 -6.31 -4.72
C GLU A 92 -8.43 -4.87 -5.16
N LEU A 93 -7.47 -3.94 -5.05
CA LEU A 93 -7.64 -2.54 -5.47
C LEU A 93 -7.82 -2.39 -6.99
N GLU A 94 -7.05 -3.11 -7.80
CA GLU A 94 -7.20 -3.09 -9.27
C GLU A 94 -8.58 -3.60 -9.69
N THR A 95 -9.12 -4.60 -8.99
CA THR A 95 -10.47 -5.12 -9.23
C THR A 95 -11.52 -4.06 -8.89
N LEU A 96 -11.41 -3.42 -7.73
CA LEU A 96 -12.32 -2.34 -7.33
C LEU A 96 -12.27 -1.16 -8.30
N ASN A 97 -11.08 -0.75 -8.73
CA ASN A 97 -10.92 0.32 -9.72
C ASN A 97 -11.60 -0.02 -11.05
N LYS A 98 -11.46 -1.27 -11.55
CA LYS A 98 -12.17 -1.72 -12.76
C LYS A 98 -13.69 -1.65 -12.61
N ILE A 99 -14.21 -2.01 -11.43
CA ILE A 99 -15.64 -1.91 -11.13
C ILE A 99 -16.05 -0.44 -11.13
N CYS A 100 -15.37 0.43 -10.38
CA CYS A 100 -15.65 1.87 -10.32
C CYS A 100 -15.59 2.52 -11.72
N SER A 101 -14.57 2.24 -12.52
CA SER A 101 -14.49 2.76 -13.89
C SER A 101 -15.62 2.24 -14.78
N SER A 102 -16.10 1.02 -14.55
CA SER A 102 -17.28 0.48 -15.27
C SER A 102 -18.58 1.17 -14.83
N ILE A 103 -18.68 1.55 -13.55
CA ILE A 103 -19.78 2.33 -12.99
C ILE A 103 -19.80 3.73 -13.61
N GLU A 104 -18.67 4.43 -13.58
CA GLU A 104 -18.50 5.78 -14.14
C GLU A 104 -18.71 5.82 -15.66
N ALA A 105 -18.25 4.80 -16.38
CA ALA A 105 -18.47 4.68 -17.82
C ALA A 105 -19.92 4.29 -18.21
N GLY A 106 -20.85 4.24 -17.26
CA GLY A 106 -22.26 3.94 -17.52
C GLY A 106 -22.51 2.49 -17.97
N ARG A 107 -21.55 1.57 -17.76
CA ARG A 107 -21.68 0.15 -18.14
C ARG A 107 -22.54 -0.66 -17.16
N ILE A 108 -23.09 -0.01 -16.13
CA ILE A 108 -24.08 -0.62 -15.25
C ILE A 108 -25.38 -0.78 -16.02
N ARG A 109 -25.72 -2.01 -16.34
CA ARG A 109 -27.10 -2.36 -16.68
C ARG A 109 -27.88 -2.49 -15.38
N PHE A 110 -28.63 -1.46 -15.02
CA PHE A 110 -29.58 -1.53 -13.92
C PHE A 110 -30.59 -2.65 -14.20
N LYS A 111 -30.46 -3.79 -13.54
CA LYS A 111 -31.52 -4.80 -13.52
C LYS A 111 -32.67 -4.23 -12.69
N ARG A 112 -33.91 -4.43 -13.17
CA ARG A 112 -35.16 -3.86 -12.65
C ARG A 112 -35.20 -3.80 -11.11
N LYS A 113 -35.71 -2.68 -10.58
CA LYS A 113 -35.86 -2.24 -9.18
C LYS A 113 -34.72 -1.42 -8.58
N THR A 114 -34.17 -0.47 -9.32
CA THR A 114 -33.48 0.67 -8.70
C THR A 114 -34.53 1.64 -8.17
N GLN A 115 -34.55 1.90 -6.86
CA GLN A 115 -35.50 2.83 -6.26
C GLN A 115 -35.01 4.27 -6.45
N THR A 116 -35.83 5.10 -7.10
CA THR A 116 -35.61 6.53 -7.22
C THR A 116 -36.01 7.22 -5.91
N LYS A 117 -35.14 8.09 -5.39
CA LYS A 117 -35.46 9.03 -4.30
C LYS A 117 -35.45 10.45 -4.88
N LEU A 118 -36.44 11.27 -4.53
CA LEU A 118 -36.45 12.70 -4.83
C LEU A 118 -35.33 13.39 -4.02
N LYS A 119 -34.69 14.38 -4.65
CA LYS A 119 -33.59 15.17 -4.07
C LYS A 119 -34.13 16.17 -3.04
#